data_AF-A0A495WE50-F1
#
_entry.id   AF-A0A495WE50-F1
#
_cell.length_a   1.000
_cell.length_b   1.000
_cell.length_c   1.000
_cell.angle_alpha   90.00
_cell.angle_beta   90.00
_cell.angle_gamma   90.00
#
_symmetry.space_group_name_H-M   'P 1'
#
loop_
_entity.id
_entity.type
_entity.pdbx_description
1 polymer ?
#
loop_
_entity_poly.entity_id
_entity_poly.type
_entity_poly.pdbx_seq_one_letter_code
_entity_poly.pdbx_strand_id
1 'polypeptide(L)'
;MKYKVFISLLLSLLLFSCDKEEEIYTPVYPQKIYAVYHEGEEPYPDLPVLYLDHMFYLKKRAPLFFQATGNDQLPFGSDQSVQNSDVQETDISVGINKCDVPVMITRVSTKSTVGKGRQIRLLPIGDSVGAGYGGQWNCPEGRASVSWSIARQFFMQDRYSDGTMPTVSDFITIGTTNKNTFSVLTDEGIVTCTGYGECRGGWRLSDYLYSRVVEKAENPFYDENRPGENKFSLAAYLKRFRTHTDNGKPLSAETVTDAYVCTPTHVIIQLGLNDLYNQEYKDQIASLVSRIKEEFPDMIVGLSLTDAFGTAFSKYYPDYDFSSNAMTLLKNNLHYKCWSWNPVLQQLENPAEKIFYIPNYYVQPSAESVPYEISSSGLRTPAYDTSHYHPNSNAHYAWGYQIYAWLKYTLTLI
;
A
#
# COMPACT_ATOMS: atom_id res chain seq x y z
N MET A 1 -70.63 35.38 -8.19
CA MET A 1 -69.89 35.66 -9.43
C MET A 1 -68.71 36.56 -9.08
N LYS A 2 -67.47 36.00 -9.09
CA LYS A 2 -66.15 36.67 -9.24
C LYS A 2 -65.73 37.71 -8.17
N TYR A 3 -64.49 37.86 -7.68
CA TYR A 3 -63.23 37.11 -7.58
C TYR A 3 -62.25 38.03 -6.80
N LYS A 4 -61.17 37.46 -6.22
CA LYS A 4 -59.87 38.08 -5.79
C LYS A 4 -59.86 38.73 -4.39
N VAL A 5 -59.20 38.22 -3.34
CA VAL A 5 -57.86 37.58 -3.14
C VAL A 5 -56.73 38.40 -3.75
N PHE A 6 -55.73 38.72 -2.90
CA PHE A 6 -54.36 39.22 -3.15
C PHE A 6 -54.02 40.57 -2.51
N ILE A 7 -53.73 40.57 -1.20
CA ILE A 7 -52.60 41.31 -0.60
C ILE A 7 -52.02 40.44 0.53
N SER A 8 -51.21 39.45 0.15
CA SER A 8 -50.34 38.67 1.05
C SER A 8 -49.09 38.22 0.27
N LEU A 9 -48.61 39.06 -0.64
CA LEU A 9 -47.51 38.72 -1.54
C LEU A 9 -46.54 39.89 -1.68
N LEU A 10 -46.08 40.43 -0.55
CA LEU A 10 -44.95 41.37 -0.56
C LEU A 10 -44.06 41.28 0.69
N LEU A 11 -44.13 40.16 1.43
CA LEU A 11 -43.18 39.84 2.52
C LEU A 11 -42.61 38.42 2.41
N SER A 12 -42.75 37.76 1.26
CA SER A 12 -42.21 36.42 0.97
C SER A 12 -41.26 36.39 -0.23
N LEU A 13 -40.74 37.54 -0.64
CA LEU A 13 -39.87 37.70 -1.83
C LEU A 13 -38.53 38.36 -1.50
N LEU A 14 -38.06 38.19 -0.27
CA LEU A 14 -36.69 38.50 0.18
C LEU A 14 -36.00 37.30 0.87
N LEU A 15 -36.51 36.09 0.63
CA LEU A 15 -35.90 34.82 1.07
C LEU A 15 -35.55 33.93 -0.13
N PHE A 16 -34.93 34.51 -1.16
CA PHE A 16 -34.24 33.70 -2.16
C PHE A 16 -32.78 34.10 -2.22
N SER A 17 -31.95 33.08 -2.00
CA SER A 17 -30.49 33.00 -2.17
C SER A 17 -29.64 33.19 -0.92
N CYS A 18 -29.83 32.33 0.09
CA CYS A 18 -28.68 31.87 0.88
C CYS A 18 -28.86 30.47 1.47
N ASP A 19 -29.25 29.50 0.65
CA ASP A 19 -29.09 28.09 1.00
C ASP A 19 -28.42 27.37 -0.19
N LYS A 20 -27.12 27.62 -0.36
CA LYS A 20 -26.28 26.51 -0.82
C LYS A 20 -26.12 25.66 0.42
N GLU A 21 -26.85 24.56 0.53
CA GLU A 21 -26.50 23.50 1.47
C GLU A 21 -24.99 23.29 1.34
N GLU A 22 -24.24 23.58 2.40
CA GLU A 22 -22.81 23.30 2.40
C GLU A 22 -22.68 21.77 2.32
N GLU A 23 -22.16 21.28 1.20
CA GLU A 23 -21.90 19.87 1.01
C GLU A 23 -20.83 19.45 2.02
N ILE A 24 -21.26 18.79 3.10
CA ILE A 24 -20.39 18.18 4.11
C ILE A 24 -19.92 16.83 3.57
N TYR A 25 -18.61 16.60 3.60
CA TYR A 25 -18.00 15.37 3.10
C TYR A 25 -17.62 14.43 4.25
N THR A 26 -17.88 13.13 4.08
CA THR A 26 -17.50 12.08 5.04
C THR A 26 -16.29 11.30 4.51
N PRO A 27 -15.15 11.32 5.21
CA PRO A 27 -13.95 10.61 4.78
C PRO A 27 -13.98 9.14 5.19
N VAL A 28 -13.27 8.31 4.41
CA VAL A 28 -12.61 7.11 4.95
C VAL A 28 -11.16 7.47 5.27
N TYR A 29 -10.58 6.89 6.32
CA TYR A 29 -9.22 7.21 6.75
C TYR A 29 -8.55 5.99 7.40
N PRO A 30 -7.20 5.93 7.43
CA PRO A 30 -6.52 4.86 8.13
C PRO A 30 -6.60 5.09 9.64
N GLN A 31 -6.79 4.03 10.41
CA GLN A 31 -6.64 4.11 11.87
C GLN A 31 -5.18 4.31 12.28
N LYS A 32 -4.24 3.75 11.51
CA LYS A 32 -2.81 3.80 11.79
C LYS A 32 -1.98 4.16 10.56
N ILE A 33 -0.88 4.87 10.79
CA ILE A 33 0.20 5.06 9.80
C ILE A 33 1.51 4.69 10.46
N TYR A 34 2.32 3.87 9.76
CA TYR A 34 3.62 3.44 10.25
C TYR A 34 4.70 4.40 9.77
N ALA A 35 5.62 4.76 10.66
CA ALA A 35 6.78 5.58 10.35
C ALA A 35 8.01 5.01 11.03
N VAL A 36 9.18 5.31 10.48
CA VAL A 36 10.48 4.98 11.09
C VAL A 36 11.23 6.26 11.40
N TYR A 37 11.90 6.30 12.54
CA TYR A 37 12.77 7.41 12.93
C TYR A 37 14.20 6.94 13.16
N HIS A 38 15.15 7.81 12.81
CA HIS A 38 16.58 7.62 13.01
C HIS A 38 17.03 8.60 14.09
N GLU A 39 17.61 8.08 15.17
CA GLU A 39 18.11 8.94 16.24
C GLU A 39 19.30 9.77 15.74
N GLY A 40 19.17 11.09 15.80
CA GLY A 40 20.26 12.02 15.47
C GLY A 40 20.58 12.12 13.97
N GLU A 41 19.77 11.53 13.10
CA GLU A 41 19.84 11.70 11.65
C GLU A 41 18.60 12.44 11.13
N GLU A 42 18.76 13.15 10.02
CA GLU A 42 17.62 13.72 9.29
C GLU A 42 16.70 12.57 8.83
N PRO A 43 15.38 12.74 8.90
CA PRO A 43 14.44 11.73 8.41
C PRO A 43 14.67 11.45 6.92
N TYR A 44 14.37 10.22 6.49
CA TYR A 44 14.33 9.90 5.05
C TYR A 44 13.47 10.92 4.31
N PRO A 45 13.87 11.35 3.10
CA PRO A 45 13.06 12.27 2.30
C PRO A 45 11.70 11.67 1.92
N ASP A 46 11.57 10.33 1.93
CA ASP A 46 10.37 9.59 1.54
C ASP A 46 9.45 9.30 2.76
N LEU A 47 9.10 10.35 3.51
CA LEU A 47 8.12 10.25 4.59
C LEU A 47 6.73 9.86 4.05
N PRO A 48 5.90 9.15 4.83
CA PRO A 48 4.56 8.84 4.38
C PRO A 48 3.74 10.13 4.30
N VAL A 49 2.96 10.27 3.23
CA VAL A 49 2.10 11.43 2.99
C VAL A 49 0.68 10.93 2.83
N LEU A 50 -0.28 11.52 3.52
CA LEU A 50 -1.70 11.27 3.27
C LEU A 50 -2.20 12.13 2.12
N TYR A 51 -3.05 11.56 1.29
CA TYR A 51 -3.68 12.26 0.17
C TYR A 51 -5.21 12.25 0.31
N LEU A 52 -5.86 13.40 0.10
CA LEU A 52 -7.32 13.50 0.16
C LEU A 52 -8.02 12.65 -0.89
N ASP A 53 -7.36 12.38 -2.02
CA ASP A 53 -7.86 11.48 -3.07
C ASP A 53 -8.29 10.13 -2.50
N HIS A 54 -7.52 9.60 -1.56
CA HIS A 54 -7.76 8.30 -0.95
C HIS A 54 -8.66 8.40 0.29
N MET A 55 -9.25 9.56 0.57
CA MET A 55 -10.21 9.71 1.66
C MET A 55 -11.65 9.84 1.16
N PHE A 56 -11.84 10.27 -0.09
CA PHE A 56 -13.14 10.62 -0.63
C PHE A 56 -13.36 10.09 -2.04
N TYR A 57 -14.51 9.44 -2.27
CA TYR A 57 -15.00 9.22 -3.62
C TYR A 57 -15.76 10.47 -4.13
N LEU A 58 -15.16 11.18 -5.08
CA LEU A 58 -15.71 12.43 -5.61
C LEU A 58 -16.30 12.28 -7.01
N LYS A 59 -17.52 12.81 -7.21
CA LYS A 59 -18.18 12.86 -8.53
C LYS A 59 -17.95 14.17 -9.28
N LYS A 60 -17.47 15.20 -8.58
CA LYS A 60 -17.16 16.54 -9.08
C LYS A 60 -16.04 17.13 -8.23
N ARG A 61 -15.40 18.18 -8.72
CA ARG A 61 -14.38 18.91 -7.95
C ARG A 61 -14.94 19.40 -6.62
N ALA A 62 -14.20 19.18 -5.55
CA ALA A 62 -14.56 19.61 -4.20
C ALA A 62 -13.49 20.57 -3.66
N PRO A 63 -13.85 21.60 -2.88
CA PRO A 63 -12.91 22.55 -2.29
C PRO A 63 -12.31 22.01 -0.97
N LEU A 64 -11.97 20.72 -0.93
CA LEU A 64 -11.33 20.08 0.23
C LEU A 64 -9.83 20.39 0.24
N PHE A 65 -9.27 20.48 1.44
CA PHE A 65 -7.84 20.56 1.72
C PHE A 65 -7.59 20.19 3.18
N PHE A 66 -6.41 19.66 3.49
CA PHE A 66 -5.97 19.51 4.87
C PHE A 66 -5.71 20.90 5.46
N GLN A 67 -6.32 21.23 6.58
CA GLN A 67 -6.23 22.55 7.21
C GLN A 67 -4.79 22.92 7.58
N ALA A 68 -3.97 21.93 7.96
CA ALA A 68 -2.58 22.13 8.34
C ALA A 68 -1.68 22.58 7.19
N THR A 69 -1.98 22.16 5.95
CA THR A 69 -1.11 22.43 4.78
C THR A 69 -1.76 23.35 3.76
N GLY A 70 -3.08 23.52 3.78
CA GLY A 70 -3.82 24.17 2.70
C GLY A 70 -3.83 23.38 1.38
N ASN A 71 -3.35 22.14 1.41
CA ASN A 71 -3.11 21.29 0.24
C ASN A 71 -3.92 19.97 0.32
N ASP A 72 -3.94 19.17 -0.74
CA ASP A 72 -4.49 17.81 -0.73
C ASP A 72 -3.53 16.77 -0.15
N GLN A 73 -2.33 17.19 0.26
CA GLN A 73 -1.29 16.38 0.85
C GLN A 73 -1.07 16.75 2.32
N LEU A 74 -0.86 15.75 3.16
CA LEU A 74 -0.48 15.91 4.56
C LEU A 74 0.67 14.95 4.92
N PRO A 75 1.91 15.46 5.00
CA PRO A 75 3.05 14.66 5.44
C PRO A 75 2.89 14.15 6.88
N PHE A 76 3.17 12.87 7.09
CA PHE A 76 3.21 12.18 8.38
C PHE A 76 4.66 11.81 8.70
N GLY A 77 5.45 12.79 9.15
CA GLY A 77 6.80 12.50 9.68
C GLY A 77 6.76 11.59 10.90
N SER A 78 7.89 11.00 11.28
CA SER A 78 7.97 10.21 12.52
C SER A 78 8.02 11.09 13.77
N ASP A 79 7.57 10.55 14.91
CA ASP A 79 7.76 11.17 16.21
C ASP A 79 9.12 10.80 16.80
N GLN A 80 9.84 11.80 17.32
CA GLN A 80 11.11 11.63 18.04
C GLN A 80 11.05 12.21 19.46
N SER A 81 9.85 12.56 19.94
CA SER A 81 9.68 13.32 21.20
C SER A 81 10.10 12.54 22.44
N VAL A 82 10.09 11.20 22.41
CA VAL A 82 10.52 10.35 23.54
C VAL A 82 11.85 9.66 23.22
N GLN A 83 12.95 10.28 23.64
CA GLN A 83 14.26 9.62 23.59
C GLN A 83 14.21 8.30 24.40
N ASN A 84 14.65 7.19 23.78
CA ASN A 84 14.80 5.83 24.36
C ASN A 84 13.61 4.84 24.27
N SER A 85 12.57 5.05 23.46
CA SER A 85 11.52 4.04 23.24
C SER A 85 11.56 3.43 21.84
N ASP A 86 11.64 2.10 21.71
CA ASP A 86 11.66 1.43 20.39
C ASP A 86 10.42 1.72 19.53
N VAL A 87 9.27 1.95 20.17
CA VAL A 87 8.01 2.33 19.52
C VAL A 87 7.38 3.52 20.25
N GLN A 88 6.83 4.46 19.48
CA GLN A 88 6.00 5.56 19.95
C GLN A 88 4.68 5.56 19.19
N GLU A 89 3.57 5.63 19.91
CA GLU A 89 2.24 5.81 19.34
C GLU A 89 1.73 7.21 19.68
N THR A 90 1.26 7.93 18.66
CA THR A 90 0.79 9.31 18.82
C THR A 90 -0.50 9.50 18.04
N ASP A 91 -1.57 9.87 18.73
CA ASP A 91 -2.83 10.20 18.09
C ASP A 91 -2.77 11.62 17.50
N ILE A 92 -3.00 11.71 16.20
CA ILE A 92 -2.96 12.96 15.43
C ILE A 92 -4.38 13.30 15.00
N SER A 93 -4.84 14.48 15.41
CA SER A 93 -6.09 15.05 14.91
C SER A 93 -5.86 15.72 13.57
N VAL A 94 -6.60 15.28 12.56
CA VAL A 94 -6.47 15.76 11.18
C VAL A 94 -7.67 16.63 10.83
N GLY A 95 -7.44 17.93 10.68
CA GLY A 95 -8.43 18.88 10.20
C GLY A 95 -8.54 18.88 8.68
N ILE A 96 -9.75 18.73 8.15
CA ILE A 96 -10.05 18.82 6.71
C ILE A 96 -11.12 19.89 6.50
N ASN A 97 -10.88 20.82 5.57
CA ASN A 97 -11.84 21.85 5.22
C ASN A 97 -13.15 21.23 4.69
N LYS A 98 -14.31 21.69 5.19
CA LYS A 98 -15.66 21.17 4.86
C LYS A 98 -15.88 19.68 5.21
N CYS A 99 -15.18 19.23 6.24
CA CYS A 99 -15.38 17.93 6.87
C CYS A 99 -15.66 18.15 8.35
N ASP A 100 -16.85 17.79 8.80
CA ASP A 100 -17.24 17.92 10.21
C ASP A 100 -16.97 16.64 11.01
N VAL A 101 -16.56 15.57 10.33
CA VAL A 101 -16.18 14.29 10.96
C VAL A 101 -14.78 14.43 11.54
N PRO A 102 -14.59 14.22 12.86
CA PRO A 102 -13.25 14.17 13.45
C PRO A 102 -12.45 13.02 12.83
N VAL A 103 -11.30 13.34 12.25
CA VAL A 103 -10.34 12.36 11.76
C VAL A 103 -9.21 12.24 12.78
N MET A 104 -9.08 11.07 13.38
CA MET A 104 -8.02 10.74 14.33
C MET A 104 -7.21 9.57 13.76
N ILE A 105 -5.90 9.76 13.67
CA ILE A 105 -4.98 8.77 13.10
C ILE A 105 -3.84 8.55 14.09
N THR A 106 -3.63 7.30 14.48
CA THR A 106 -2.49 6.92 15.32
C THR A 106 -1.25 6.76 14.45
N ARG A 107 -0.26 7.61 14.66
CA ARG A 107 1.08 7.43 14.08
C ARG A 107 1.87 6.46 14.95
N VAL A 108 2.33 5.36 14.35
CA VAL A 108 3.22 4.37 14.99
C VAL A 108 4.64 4.60 14.49
N SER A 109 5.48 5.25 15.30
CA SER A 109 6.87 5.54 14.98
C SER A 109 7.79 4.50 15.61
N THR A 110 8.53 3.76 14.78
CA THR A 110 9.46 2.74 15.25
C THR A 110 10.90 3.19 15.04
N LYS A 111 11.80 2.86 15.98
CA LYS A 111 13.22 3.20 15.86
C LYS A 111 13.87 2.38 14.74
N SER A 112 14.68 3.01 13.90
CA SER A 112 15.40 2.34 12.80
C SER A 112 16.38 1.26 13.27
N THR A 113 16.82 1.28 14.54
CA THR A 113 17.69 0.23 15.09
C THR A 113 16.94 -1.05 15.48
N VAL A 114 15.60 -1.04 15.50
CA VAL A 114 14.79 -2.23 15.79
C VAL A 114 15.08 -3.32 14.76
N GLY A 115 15.21 -4.57 15.22
CA GLY A 115 15.48 -5.68 14.31
C GLY A 115 16.96 -6.00 14.11
N LYS A 116 17.87 -5.37 14.86
CA LYS A 116 19.28 -5.75 14.87
C LYS A 116 19.46 -7.24 15.15
N GLY A 117 20.15 -7.93 14.26
CA GLY A 117 20.40 -9.38 14.35
C GLY A 117 19.15 -10.26 14.17
N ARG A 118 18.03 -9.69 13.73
CA ARG A 118 16.80 -10.44 13.40
C ARG A 118 16.67 -10.51 11.88
N GLN A 119 16.29 -11.69 11.39
CA GLN A 119 16.06 -11.90 9.97
C GLN A 119 14.59 -11.74 9.61
N ILE A 120 14.30 -10.85 8.66
CA ILE A 120 13.00 -10.77 7.98
C ILE A 120 13.01 -11.70 6.78
N ARG A 121 11.97 -12.53 6.71
CA ARG A 121 11.65 -13.36 5.54
C ARG A 121 10.21 -13.03 5.11
N LEU A 122 10.07 -12.20 4.08
CA LEU A 122 8.77 -11.68 3.61
C LEU A 122 8.31 -12.45 2.37
N LEU A 123 7.12 -13.05 2.41
CA LEU A 123 6.43 -13.58 1.24
C LEU A 123 5.38 -12.56 0.76
N PRO A 124 5.62 -11.83 -0.35
CA PRO A 124 4.58 -11.04 -0.98
C PRO A 124 3.70 -11.92 -1.88
N ILE A 125 2.40 -11.87 -1.64
CA ILE A 125 1.34 -12.47 -2.46
C ILE A 125 0.54 -11.32 -3.08
N GLY A 126 0.38 -11.33 -4.40
CA GLY A 126 -0.29 -10.21 -5.07
C GLY A 126 -0.64 -10.47 -6.52
N ASP A 127 -1.15 -9.43 -7.17
CA ASP A 127 -1.53 -9.47 -8.58
C ASP A 127 -0.48 -8.80 -9.49
N SER A 128 -0.89 -8.18 -10.61
CA SER A 128 0.02 -7.44 -11.49
C SER A 128 0.67 -6.24 -10.79
N VAL A 129 -0.03 -5.55 -9.90
CA VAL A 129 0.58 -4.42 -9.17
C VAL A 129 1.61 -4.95 -8.18
N GLY A 130 1.29 -6.04 -7.46
CA GLY A 130 2.27 -6.73 -6.60
C GLY A 130 3.49 -7.27 -7.36
N ALA A 131 3.31 -7.65 -8.63
CA ALA A 131 4.40 -8.07 -9.52
C ALA A 131 5.26 -6.91 -10.05
N GLY A 132 4.87 -5.66 -9.80
CA GLY A 132 5.61 -4.46 -10.20
C GLY A 132 5.29 -3.95 -11.60
N TYR A 133 4.16 -4.34 -12.20
CA TYR A 133 3.73 -3.75 -13.47
C TYR A 133 3.52 -2.25 -13.30
N GLY A 134 4.23 -1.46 -14.11
CA GLY A 134 4.18 -0.01 -14.08
C GLY A 134 5.34 0.59 -13.27
N GLY A 135 5.84 -0.11 -12.25
CA GLY A 135 6.82 0.41 -11.30
C GLY A 135 8.18 0.77 -11.91
N GLN A 136 8.50 0.28 -13.10
CA GLN A 136 9.68 0.69 -13.87
C GLN A 136 9.56 2.12 -14.42
N TRP A 137 8.34 2.65 -14.56
CA TRP A 137 8.14 4.01 -15.04
C TRP A 137 8.59 5.03 -13.99
N ASN A 138 9.20 6.10 -14.48
CA ASN A 138 9.74 7.19 -13.68
C ASN A 138 10.77 6.73 -12.61
N CYS A 139 11.23 5.47 -12.68
CA CYS A 139 12.17 4.90 -11.73
C CYS A 139 13.62 5.26 -12.13
N PRO A 140 14.42 5.85 -11.24
CA PRO A 140 15.83 6.06 -11.51
C PRO A 140 16.58 4.75 -11.78
N GLU A 141 17.58 4.79 -12.66
CA GLU A 141 18.37 3.62 -13.01
C GLU A 141 19.02 2.97 -11.78
N GLY A 142 19.00 1.63 -11.73
CA GLY A 142 19.60 0.84 -10.66
C GLY A 142 18.80 0.76 -9.36
N ARG A 143 17.67 1.47 -9.24
CA ARG A 143 16.82 1.42 -8.04
C ARG A 143 15.80 0.28 -8.08
N ALA A 144 15.33 -0.13 -6.89
CA ALA A 144 14.20 -1.04 -6.80
C ALA A 144 12.93 -0.39 -7.39
N SER A 145 12.12 -1.20 -8.07
CA SER A 145 10.95 -0.74 -8.83
C SER A 145 9.62 -1.34 -8.36
N VAL A 146 9.64 -2.11 -7.25
CA VAL A 146 8.45 -2.79 -6.72
C VAL A 146 8.46 -2.73 -5.20
N SER A 147 7.29 -2.59 -4.58
CA SER A 147 7.12 -2.19 -3.18
C SER A 147 7.86 -3.08 -2.19
N TRP A 148 7.80 -4.41 -2.35
CA TRP A 148 8.49 -5.34 -1.45
C TRP A 148 10.02 -5.33 -1.64
N SER A 149 10.54 -5.04 -2.84
CA SER A 149 11.98 -4.80 -3.04
C SER A 149 12.40 -3.45 -2.45
N ILE A 150 11.55 -2.43 -2.59
CA ILE A 150 11.83 -1.10 -2.03
C ILE A 150 11.80 -1.14 -0.51
N ALA A 151 10.91 -1.91 0.11
CA ALA A 151 10.92 -2.15 1.55
C ALA A 151 12.26 -2.75 1.99
N ARG A 152 12.80 -3.69 1.20
CA ARG A 152 14.14 -4.24 1.43
C ARG A 152 15.23 -3.20 1.21
N GLN A 153 15.12 -2.35 0.20
CA GLN A 153 16.06 -1.25 -0.03
C GLN A 153 16.12 -0.31 1.20
N PHE A 154 14.97 0.14 1.72
CA PHE A 154 14.92 0.98 2.93
C PHE A 154 15.55 0.28 4.13
N PHE A 155 15.23 -1.00 4.35
CA PHE A 155 15.84 -1.76 5.45
C PHE A 155 17.36 -1.87 5.31
N MET A 156 17.88 -2.13 4.11
CA MET A 156 19.32 -2.23 3.86
C MET A 156 20.07 -0.91 4.03
N GLN A 157 19.35 0.21 4.12
CA GLN A 157 19.91 1.53 4.38
C GLN A 157 19.79 1.93 5.87
N ASP A 158 19.20 1.10 6.72
CA ASP A 158 19.16 1.35 8.17
C ASP A 158 20.56 1.32 8.77
N ARG A 159 20.84 2.23 9.72
CA ARG A 159 22.02 2.16 10.57
C ARG A 159 21.64 1.72 11.98
N TYR A 160 22.36 0.73 12.49
CA TYR A 160 22.31 0.37 13.90
C TYR A 160 23.07 1.39 14.76
N SER A 161 22.82 1.37 16.07
CA SER A 161 23.40 2.35 17.02
C SER A 161 24.93 2.34 17.11
N ASP A 162 25.57 1.26 16.68
CA ASP A 162 27.03 1.12 16.56
C ASP A 162 27.55 1.51 15.17
N GLY A 163 26.70 2.10 14.31
CA GLY A 163 27.03 2.48 12.95
C GLY A 163 27.08 1.33 11.96
N THR A 164 26.73 0.10 12.37
CA THR A 164 26.70 -1.05 11.45
C THR A 164 25.42 -1.04 10.60
N MET A 165 25.54 -1.45 9.34
CA MET A 165 24.42 -1.61 8.41
C MET A 165 23.93 -3.07 8.39
N PRO A 166 22.65 -3.33 8.08
CA PRO A 166 22.15 -4.67 7.79
C PRO A 166 22.90 -5.34 6.64
N THR A 167 22.96 -6.65 6.70
CA THR A 167 23.49 -7.51 5.66
C THR A 167 22.38 -7.97 4.72
N VAL A 168 22.75 -8.38 3.50
CA VAL A 168 21.79 -8.89 2.51
C VAL A 168 20.96 -10.08 2.99
N SER A 169 21.44 -10.80 4.02
CA SER A 169 20.74 -11.91 4.66
C SER A 169 19.75 -11.49 5.73
N ASP A 170 19.77 -10.24 6.22
CA ASP A 170 18.89 -9.78 7.30
C ASP A 170 17.48 -9.48 6.80
N PHE A 171 17.29 -9.19 5.51
CA PHE A 171 15.98 -9.14 4.89
C PHE A 171 16.00 -9.86 3.55
N ILE A 172 15.23 -10.95 3.47
CA ILE A 172 14.98 -11.73 2.27
C ILE A 172 13.50 -11.62 1.87
N THR A 173 13.24 -11.41 0.59
CA THR A 173 11.90 -11.59 0.02
C THR A 173 11.81 -12.95 -0.67
N ILE A 174 10.66 -13.61 -0.51
CA ILE A 174 10.39 -15.01 -0.85
C ILE A 174 9.51 -15.07 -2.08
N GLY A 175 9.86 -15.93 -3.03
CA GLY A 175 9.01 -16.19 -4.18
C GLY A 175 9.64 -17.14 -5.19
N THR A 176 8.80 -17.69 -6.07
CA THR A 176 9.21 -18.47 -7.24
C THR A 176 9.22 -17.64 -8.53
N THR A 177 8.84 -16.37 -8.46
CA THR A 177 8.72 -15.49 -9.62
C THR A 177 9.05 -14.03 -9.26
N ASN A 178 8.83 -13.12 -10.21
CA ASN A 178 9.05 -11.67 -10.12
C ASN A 178 10.40 -11.30 -9.50
N LYS A 179 11.50 -11.83 -10.05
CA LYS A 179 12.84 -11.44 -9.64
C LYS A 179 13.09 -9.97 -9.96
N ASN A 180 13.53 -9.20 -8.96
CA ASN A 180 13.88 -7.79 -9.11
C ASN A 180 15.28 -7.55 -8.53
N THR A 181 16.19 -7.11 -9.40
CA THR A 181 17.58 -6.80 -9.03
C THR A 181 17.77 -5.30 -8.95
N PHE A 182 18.39 -4.82 -7.88
CA PHE A 182 18.62 -3.40 -7.63
C PHE A 182 19.90 -3.18 -6.85
N SER A 183 20.38 -1.94 -6.84
CA SER A 183 21.60 -1.51 -6.14
C SER A 183 21.24 -0.68 -4.92
N VAL A 184 21.92 -0.96 -3.81
CA VAL A 184 21.81 -0.19 -2.56
C VAL A 184 23.17 0.38 -2.24
N LEU A 185 23.23 1.68 -1.94
CA LEU A 185 24.43 2.30 -1.40
C LEU A 185 24.50 2.00 0.11
N THR A 186 25.56 1.32 0.53
CA THR A 186 25.90 1.06 1.93
C THR A 186 27.22 1.75 2.27
N ASP A 187 27.62 1.69 3.54
CA ASP A 187 28.92 2.23 3.98
C ASP A 187 30.12 1.47 3.36
N GLU A 188 29.91 0.25 2.85
CA GLU A 188 30.91 -0.56 2.16
C GLU A 188 30.94 -0.33 0.63
N GLY A 189 30.06 0.55 0.12
CA GLY A 189 29.91 0.84 -1.30
C GLY A 189 28.57 0.36 -1.86
N ILE A 190 28.51 0.13 -3.16
CA ILE A 190 27.28 -0.30 -3.82
C ILE A 190 27.14 -1.81 -3.72
N VAL A 191 26.06 -2.28 -3.09
CA VAL A 191 25.71 -3.70 -2.97
C VAL A 191 24.54 -4.02 -3.88
N THR A 192 24.68 -5.06 -4.69
CA THR A 192 23.57 -5.60 -5.50
C THR A 192 22.67 -6.48 -4.64
N CYS A 193 21.39 -6.12 -4.57
CA CYS A 193 20.34 -6.90 -3.92
C CYS A 193 19.43 -7.54 -4.98
N THR A 194 18.88 -8.70 -4.66
CA THR A 194 17.90 -9.40 -5.52
C THR A 194 16.72 -9.85 -4.68
N GLY A 195 15.55 -9.29 -4.94
CA GLY A 195 14.31 -9.73 -4.31
C GLY A 195 13.47 -10.63 -5.22
N TYR A 196 12.61 -11.44 -4.60
CA TYR A 196 11.65 -12.35 -5.22
C TYR A 196 10.25 -12.08 -4.65
N GLY A 197 9.22 -12.43 -5.42
CA GLY A 197 7.85 -12.32 -4.95
C GLY A 197 6.90 -13.31 -5.60
N GLU A 198 5.84 -13.69 -4.88
CA GLU A 198 4.83 -14.63 -5.35
C GLU A 198 3.57 -13.88 -5.80
N CYS A 199 3.75 -12.98 -6.77
CA CYS A 199 2.69 -12.17 -7.35
C CYS A 199 2.38 -12.62 -8.78
N ARG A 200 1.12 -12.62 -9.20
CA ARG A 200 0.70 -13.19 -10.49
C ARG A 200 -0.23 -12.23 -11.22
N GLY A 201 0.22 -11.72 -12.36
CA GLY A 201 -0.55 -10.79 -13.18
C GLY A 201 -1.91 -11.36 -13.57
N GLY A 202 -2.96 -10.54 -13.47
CA GLY A 202 -4.34 -10.93 -13.81
C GLY A 202 -5.05 -11.82 -12.78
N TRP A 203 -4.34 -12.33 -11.77
CA TRP A 203 -4.95 -13.23 -10.78
C TRP A 203 -5.81 -12.44 -9.79
N ARG A 204 -6.91 -13.07 -9.42
CA ARG A 204 -7.84 -12.67 -8.36
C ARG A 204 -7.57 -13.47 -7.11
N LEU A 205 -8.18 -13.07 -6.01
CA LEU A 205 -8.11 -13.81 -4.77
C LEU A 205 -8.67 -15.23 -4.91
N SER A 206 -9.79 -15.39 -5.64
CA SER A 206 -10.39 -16.69 -5.95
C SER A 206 -9.44 -17.65 -6.65
N ASP A 207 -8.52 -17.13 -7.47
CA ASP A 207 -7.55 -17.93 -8.21
C ASP A 207 -6.55 -18.61 -7.27
N TYR A 208 -6.10 -17.88 -6.24
CA TYR A 208 -5.25 -18.43 -5.18
C TYR A 208 -5.98 -19.46 -4.30
N LEU A 209 -7.29 -19.30 -4.10
CA LEU A 209 -8.05 -20.13 -3.15
C LEU A 209 -8.62 -21.42 -3.76
N TYR A 210 -9.11 -21.36 -4.99
CA TYR A 210 -10.02 -22.39 -5.52
C TYR A 210 -9.50 -23.06 -6.79
N SER A 211 -8.66 -22.37 -7.57
CA SER A 211 -8.24 -22.84 -8.89
C SER A 211 -6.92 -23.58 -8.81
N ARG A 212 -6.87 -24.81 -9.36
CA ARG A 212 -5.60 -25.52 -9.55
C ARG A 212 -4.75 -24.89 -10.66
N VAL A 213 -5.40 -24.53 -11.76
CA VAL A 213 -4.79 -23.91 -12.94
C VAL A 213 -5.58 -22.65 -13.26
N VAL A 214 -4.86 -21.55 -13.45
CA VAL A 214 -5.41 -20.24 -13.78
C VAL A 214 -4.81 -19.86 -15.12
N GLU A 215 -5.65 -19.76 -16.14
CA GLU A 215 -5.25 -19.67 -17.54
C GLU A 215 -4.29 -20.81 -17.96
N LYS A 216 -2.97 -20.56 -17.90
CA LYS A 216 -1.90 -21.50 -18.26
C LYS A 216 -0.85 -21.68 -17.16
N ALA A 217 -1.09 -21.14 -15.97
CA ALA A 217 -0.18 -21.23 -14.84
C ALA A 217 -0.80 -22.04 -13.70
N GLU A 218 -0.01 -22.94 -13.11
CA GLU A 218 -0.42 -23.70 -11.93
C GLU A 218 -0.42 -22.80 -10.69
N ASN A 219 -1.45 -22.92 -9.86
CA ASN A 219 -1.50 -22.26 -8.56
C ASN A 219 -0.49 -22.91 -7.62
N PRO A 220 0.57 -22.19 -7.23
CA PRO A 220 1.67 -22.79 -6.48
C PRO A 220 1.25 -23.15 -5.04
N PHE A 221 0.14 -22.58 -4.54
CA PHE A 221 -0.43 -22.83 -3.22
C PHE A 221 -1.56 -23.87 -3.22
N TYR A 222 -2.02 -24.35 -4.38
CA TYR A 222 -3.17 -25.24 -4.44
C TYR A 222 -2.84 -26.63 -3.89
N ASP A 223 -3.54 -27.12 -2.86
CA ASP A 223 -3.43 -28.48 -2.33
C ASP A 223 -4.75 -29.23 -2.43
N GLU A 224 -4.82 -30.17 -3.38
CA GLU A 224 -5.99 -31.02 -3.64
C GLU A 224 -6.47 -31.75 -2.37
N ASN A 225 -5.54 -32.14 -1.50
CA ASN A 225 -5.84 -32.93 -0.30
C ASN A 225 -6.45 -32.11 0.83
N ARG A 226 -6.46 -30.77 0.73
CA ARG A 226 -7.13 -29.95 1.75
C ARG A 226 -8.65 -30.15 1.71
N PRO A 227 -9.31 -30.29 2.87
CA PRO A 227 -10.76 -30.36 2.94
C PRO A 227 -11.40 -28.99 2.65
N GLY A 228 -12.61 -29.03 2.08
CA GLY A 228 -13.38 -27.85 1.70
C GLY A 228 -13.02 -27.28 0.33
N GLU A 229 -13.71 -26.21 -0.07
CA GLU A 229 -13.52 -25.55 -1.37
C GLU A 229 -12.22 -24.75 -1.41
N ASN A 230 -11.85 -24.07 -0.32
CA ASN A 230 -10.59 -23.35 -0.22
C ASN A 230 -9.41 -24.35 -0.10
N LYS A 231 -8.66 -24.47 -1.20
CA LYS A 231 -7.50 -25.34 -1.41
C LYS A 231 -6.16 -24.65 -1.17
N PHE A 232 -6.14 -23.39 -0.72
CA PHE A 232 -4.88 -22.70 -0.42
C PHE A 232 -4.10 -23.39 0.71
N SER A 233 -2.81 -23.65 0.48
CA SER A 233 -1.87 -24.18 1.46
C SER A 233 -0.48 -23.56 1.27
N LEU A 234 -0.02 -22.81 2.27
CA LEU A 234 1.35 -22.32 2.34
C LEU A 234 2.32 -23.48 2.64
N ALA A 235 1.90 -24.48 3.41
CA ALA A 235 2.68 -25.68 3.68
C ALA A 235 2.95 -26.49 2.39
N ALA A 236 1.95 -26.64 1.52
CA ALA A 236 2.14 -27.29 0.22
C ALA A 236 3.06 -26.51 -0.71
N TYR A 237 2.93 -25.17 -0.74
CA TYR A 237 3.86 -24.29 -1.46
C TYR A 237 5.31 -24.51 -0.99
N LEU A 238 5.56 -24.45 0.31
CA LEU A 238 6.89 -24.66 0.89
C LEU A 238 7.41 -26.06 0.58
N LYS A 239 6.58 -27.10 0.70
CA LYS A 239 6.98 -28.47 0.37
C LYS A 239 7.43 -28.63 -1.09
N ARG A 240 6.80 -27.92 -2.02
CA ARG A 240 7.10 -28.00 -3.46
C ARG A 240 8.32 -27.18 -3.86
N PHE A 241 8.44 -25.97 -3.31
CA PHE A 241 9.30 -24.95 -3.89
C PHE A 241 10.48 -24.54 -3.01
N ARG A 242 10.62 -25.07 -1.78
CA ARG A 242 11.71 -24.67 -0.88
C ARG A 242 13.08 -24.87 -1.52
N THR A 243 13.85 -23.78 -1.61
CA THR A 243 15.22 -23.77 -2.15
C THR A 243 16.26 -23.56 -1.05
N HIS A 244 15.88 -22.98 0.09
CA HIS A 244 16.78 -22.64 1.19
C HIS A 244 16.22 -23.08 2.55
N THR A 245 17.15 -23.37 3.47
CA THR A 245 16.85 -23.41 4.90
C THR A 245 16.46 -22.03 5.41
N ASP A 246 15.86 -21.97 6.60
CA ASP A 246 15.44 -20.70 7.19
C ASP A 246 16.62 -19.82 7.59
N ASN A 247 17.83 -20.38 7.71
CA ASN A 247 19.07 -19.63 7.93
C ASN A 247 19.79 -19.27 6.62
N GLY A 248 19.11 -19.42 5.48
CA GLY A 248 19.60 -19.03 4.16
C GLY A 248 20.62 -19.96 3.50
N LYS A 249 20.86 -21.15 4.06
CA LYS A 249 21.68 -22.19 3.37
C LYS A 249 20.88 -22.84 2.24
N PRO A 250 21.43 -22.98 1.02
CA PRO A 250 20.80 -23.72 -0.07
C PRO A 250 20.52 -25.19 0.29
N LEU A 251 19.42 -25.74 -0.21
CA LEU A 251 19.04 -27.15 -0.05
C LEU A 251 19.56 -28.04 -1.18
N SER A 252 19.96 -27.45 -2.31
CA SER A 252 20.57 -28.13 -3.45
C SER A 252 22.00 -27.62 -3.64
N ALA A 253 22.86 -28.47 -4.21
CA ALA A 253 24.19 -28.08 -4.68
C ALA A 253 24.12 -27.23 -5.97
N GLU A 254 23.03 -27.35 -6.74
CA GLU A 254 22.76 -26.50 -7.88
C GLU A 254 22.32 -25.11 -7.42
N THR A 255 22.91 -24.08 -8.01
CA THR A 255 22.58 -22.69 -7.68
C THR A 255 21.22 -22.32 -8.28
N VAL A 256 20.21 -22.14 -7.44
CA VAL A 256 18.90 -21.62 -7.87
C VAL A 256 18.95 -20.09 -7.82
N THR A 257 18.87 -19.44 -8.99
CA THR A 257 19.00 -17.96 -9.08
C THR A 257 17.68 -17.23 -9.33
N ASP A 258 16.63 -17.93 -9.74
CA ASP A 258 15.35 -17.35 -10.15
C ASP A 258 14.23 -17.56 -9.13
N ALA A 259 14.53 -18.23 -8.01
CA ALA A 259 13.62 -18.41 -6.90
C ALA A 259 14.36 -18.42 -5.56
N TYR A 260 13.73 -17.84 -4.53
CA TYR A 260 14.19 -17.95 -3.15
C TYR A 260 13.02 -18.33 -2.27
N VAL A 261 13.04 -19.55 -1.72
CA VAL A 261 11.95 -20.06 -0.90
C VAL A 261 12.48 -20.73 0.36
N CYS A 262 12.05 -20.18 1.50
CA CYS A 262 12.21 -20.67 2.85
C CYS A 262 10.93 -20.34 3.64
N THR A 263 10.84 -20.75 4.92
CA THR A 263 9.64 -20.48 5.72
C THR A 263 9.53 -18.98 5.99
N PRO A 264 8.43 -18.31 5.62
CA PRO A 264 8.28 -16.89 5.87
C PRO A 264 8.19 -16.61 7.37
N THR A 265 8.56 -15.39 7.74
CA THR A 265 8.22 -14.77 9.04
C THR A 265 7.02 -13.84 8.88
N HIS A 266 6.91 -13.22 7.70
CA HIS A 266 5.89 -12.27 7.34
C HIS A 266 5.29 -12.68 5.99
N VAL A 267 3.98 -12.55 5.85
CA VAL A 267 3.28 -12.60 4.58
C VAL A 267 2.62 -11.25 4.37
N ILE A 268 2.81 -10.64 3.21
CA ILE A 268 2.01 -9.48 2.80
C ILE A 268 1.09 -9.87 1.65
N ILE A 269 -0.18 -9.55 1.78
CA ILE A 269 -1.20 -9.84 0.77
C ILE A 269 -1.66 -8.51 0.16
N GLN A 270 -1.35 -8.33 -1.12
CA GLN A 270 -1.72 -7.16 -1.93
C GLN A 270 -2.61 -7.61 -3.09
N LEU A 271 -3.87 -7.91 -2.78
CA LEU A 271 -4.90 -8.40 -3.72
C LEU A 271 -6.18 -7.57 -3.58
N GLY A 272 -6.98 -7.52 -4.65
CA GLY A 272 -8.27 -6.82 -4.69
C GLY A 272 -8.51 -6.01 -5.97
N LEU A 273 -7.45 -5.66 -6.72
CA LEU A 273 -7.61 -4.88 -7.95
C LEU A 273 -8.31 -5.68 -9.06
N ASN A 274 -8.02 -6.98 -9.19
CA ASN A 274 -8.66 -7.84 -10.19
C ASN A 274 -10.02 -8.40 -9.74
N ASP A 275 -10.31 -8.37 -8.44
CA ASP A 275 -11.54 -8.91 -7.87
C ASP A 275 -12.77 -8.04 -8.20
N LEU A 276 -13.95 -8.67 -8.26
CA LEU A 276 -15.15 -8.04 -8.83
C LEU A 276 -16.19 -7.59 -7.79
N TYR A 277 -16.33 -8.33 -6.69
CA TYR A 277 -17.44 -8.15 -5.73
C TYR A 277 -16.94 -8.02 -4.30
N ASN A 278 -17.46 -7.02 -3.57
CA ASN A 278 -16.99 -6.66 -2.21
C ASN A 278 -17.17 -7.79 -1.20
N GLN A 279 -18.38 -8.38 -1.16
CA GLN A 279 -18.70 -9.41 -0.18
C GLN A 279 -17.84 -10.66 -0.38
N GLU A 280 -17.67 -11.08 -1.64
CA GLU A 280 -16.79 -12.20 -1.99
C GLU A 280 -15.34 -11.89 -1.60
N TYR A 281 -14.84 -10.68 -1.90
CA TYR A 281 -13.49 -10.27 -1.52
C TYR A 281 -13.28 -10.35 0.00
N LYS A 282 -14.21 -9.83 0.81
CA LYS A 282 -14.13 -9.87 2.28
C LYS A 282 -14.02 -11.30 2.81
N ASP A 283 -14.91 -12.18 2.35
CA ASP A 283 -14.98 -13.55 2.86
C ASP A 283 -13.76 -14.36 2.39
N GLN A 284 -13.34 -14.15 1.15
CA GLN A 284 -12.17 -14.80 0.57
C GLN A 284 -10.86 -14.34 1.25
N ILE A 285 -10.70 -13.04 1.56
CA ILE A 285 -9.44 -12.55 2.14
C ILE A 285 -9.31 -13.02 3.58
N ALA A 286 -10.42 -13.02 4.33
CA ALA A 286 -10.48 -13.62 5.66
C ALA A 286 -10.19 -15.13 5.60
N SER A 287 -10.71 -15.84 4.59
CA SER A 287 -10.44 -17.26 4.39
C SER A 287 -8.97 -17.55 4.08
N LEU A 288 -8.33 -16.72 3.24
CA LEU A 288 -6.89 -16.81 2.94
C LEU A 288 -6.05 -16.65 4.23
N VAL A 289 -6.35 -15.61 5.01
CA VAL A 289 -5.67 -15.36 6.28
C VAL A 289 -5.86 -16.53 7.24
N SER A 290 -7.09 -17.04 7.39
CA SER A 290 -7.38 -18.21 8.22
C SER A 290 -6.52 -19.41 7.84
N ARG A 291 -6.38 -19.71 6.54
CA ARG A 291 -5.53 -20.82 6.07
C ARG A 291 -4.06 -20.63 6.43
N ILE A 292 -3.54 -19.43 6.31
CA ILE A 292 -2.16 -19.13 6.72
C ILE A 292 -2.00 -19.33 8.23
N LYS A 293 -2.94 -18.83 9.04
CA LYS A 293 -2.90 -18.95 10.51
C LYS A 293 -3.10 -20.38 11.00
N GLU A 294 -3.94 -21.18 10.32
CA GLU A 294 -4.14 -22.62 10.61
C GLU A 294 -2.83 -23.41 10.46
N GLU A 295 -2.06 -23.13 9.42
CA GLU A 295 -0.80 -23.84 9.14
C GLU A 295 0.39 -23.25 9.91
N PHE A 296 0.38 -21.92 10.11
CA PHE A 296 1.45 -21.16 10.73
C PHE A 296 0.87 -20.13 11.72
N PRO A 297 0.51 -20.55 12.95
CA PRO A 297 -0.13 -19.68 13.93
C PRO A 297 0.70 -18.45 14.33
N ASP A 298 2.02 -18.53 14.22
CA ASP A 298 2.92 -17.41 14.53
C ASP A 298 3.21 -16.48 13.35
N MET A 299 2.75 -16.82 12.14
CA MET A 299 2.97 -16.00 10.95
C MET A 299 2.35 -14.62 11.14
N ILE A 300 3.13 -13.59 10.84
CA ILE A 300 2.68 -12.20 10.81
C ILE A 300 2.10 -11.92 9.43
N VAL A 301 0.86 -11.46 9.37
CA VAL A 301 0.14 -11.23 8.11
C VAL A 301 -0.19 -9.75 7.96
N GLY A 302 0.30 -9.15 6.87
CA GLY A 302 0.00 -7.79 6.46
C GLY A 302 -1.04 -7.78 5.34
N LEU A 303 -2.09 -6.99 5.50
CA LEU A 303 -3.15 -6.81 4.53
C LEU A 303 -3.05 -5.42 3.92
N SER A 304 -2.97 -5.34 2.60
CA SER A 304 -2.93 -4.07 1.87
C SER A 304 -3.79 -4.15 0.63
N LEU A 305 -4.52 -3.07 0.37
CA LEU A 305 -5.16 -2.79 -0.90
C LEU A 305 -4.51 -1.54 -1.49
N THR A 306 -4.34 -1.51 -2.80
CA THR A 306 -3.87 -0.32 -3.55
C THR A 306 -5.05 0.32 -4.27
N ASP A 307 -4.94 1.60 -4.63
CA ASP A 307 -6.00 2.33 -5.32
C ASP A 307 -5.82 2.30 -6.85
N ALA A 308 -6.78 2.91 -7.57
CA ALA A 308 -6.52 3.48 -8.88
C ALA A 308 -5.59 4.70 -8.77
N PHE A 309 -5.05 5.15 -9.91
CA PHE A 309 -4.04 6.21 -9.97
C PHE A 309 -4.61 7.47 -10.65
N GLY A 310 -4.16 8.65 -10.20
CA GLY A 310 -4.66 9.95 -10.66
C GLY A 310 -5.12 10.83 -9.49
N THR A 311 -5.84 11.91 -9.78
CA THR A 311 -6.37 12.81 -8.74
C THR A 311 -7.74 13.40 -9.11
N ALA A 312 -8.55 13.68 -8.09
CA ALA A 312 -9.75 14.51 -8.13
C ALA A 312 -9.44 16.00 -7.84
N PHE A 313 -8.21 16.31 -7.40
CA PHE A 313 -7.76 17.64 -6.97
C PHE A 313 -6.72 18.26 -7.91
N SER A 314 -6.99 18.19 -9.22
CA SER A 314 -6.07 18.66 -10.29
C SER A 314 -5.48 20.06 -10.12
N LYS A 315 -6.13 20.96 -9.35
CA LYS A 315 -5.64 22.32 -9.08
C LYS A 315 -4.28 22.34 -8.34
N TYR A 316 -3.92 21.27 -7.63
CA TYR A 316 -2.65 21.16 -6.92
C TYR A 316 -1.50 20.62 -7.78
N TYR A 317 -1.80 20.25 -9.03
CA TYR A 317 -0.86 19.61 -9.95
C TYR A 317 -0.76 20.39 -11.28
N PRO A 318 -0.32 21.67 -11.26
CA PRO A 318 -0.33 22.52 -12.46
C PRO A 318 0.57 22.01 -13.60
N ASP A 319 1.57 21.17 -13.27
CA ASP A 319 2.52 20.62 -14.24
C ASP A 319 2.04 19.33 -14.91
N TYR A 320 0.80 18.90 -14.65
CA TYR A 320 0.20 17.67 -15.19
C TYR A 320 -0.92 17.98 -16.18
N ASP A 321 -1.02 17.18 -17.23
CA ASP A 321 -2.07 17.30 -18.23
C ASP A 321 -3.32 16.49 -17.87
N PHE A 322 -4.40 17.22 -17.55
CA PHE A 322 -5.72 16.68 -17.25
C PHE A 322 -6.70 16.73 -18.43
N SER A 323 -6.21 16.96 -19.64
CA SER A 323 -7.02 16.91 -20.86
C SER A 323 -7.55 15.49 -21.14
N SER A 324 -6.82 14.47 -20.70
CA SER A 324 -7.22 13.07 -20.76
C SER A 324 -7.91 12.60 -19.48
N ASN A 325 -8.76 11.57 -19.59
CA ASN A 325 -9.40 10.96 -18.42
C ASN A 325 -8.46 10.03 -17.63
N ALA A 326 -7.24 9.75 -18.12
CA ALA A 326 -6.31 8.84 -17.44
C ALA A 326 -5.67 9.45 -16.17
N MET A 327 -5.74 10.77 -16.00
CA MET A 327 -5.19 11.47 -14.83
C MET A 327 -6.23 11.78 -13.74
N THR A 328 -7.52 11.50 -13.98
CA THR A 328 -8.59 11.89 -13.06
C THR A 328 -9.22 10.71 -12.31
N LEU A 329 -9.45 10.90 -11.01
CA LEU A 329 -10.20 9.96 -10.17
C LEU A 329 -11.70 10.31 -10.06
N LEU A 330 -12.14 11.42 -10.65
CA LEU A 330 -13.54 11.80 -10.62
C LEU A 330 -14.41 10.73 -11.30
N LYS A 331 -15.36 10.16 -10.55
CA LYS A 331 -16.24 9.07 -11.00
C LYS A 331 -15.50 7.81 -11.48
N ASN A 332 -14.25 7.60 -11.07
CA ASN A 332 -13.50 6.41 -11.45
C ASN A 332 -14.04 5.17 -10.72
N ASN A 333 -14.41 4.12 -11.48
CA ASN A 333 -15.03 2.91 -10.94
C ASN A 333 -14.05 2.06 -10.11
N LEU A 334 -12.79 1.98 -10.53
CA LEU A 334 -11.77 1.25 -9.78
C LEU A 334 -11.48 1.95 -8.45
N HIS A 335 -11.36 3.27 -8.48
CA HIS A 335 -11.22 4.07 -7.26
C HIS A 335 -12.41 3.90 -6.32
N TYR A 336 -13.64 4.00 -6.83
CA TYR A 336 -14.85 3.75 -6.03
C TYR A 336 -14.82 2.37 -5.36
N LYS A 337 -14.43 1.34 -6.13
CA LYS A 337 -14.30 -0.02 -5.62
C LYS A 337 -13.30 -0.06 -4.46
N CYS A 338 -12.06 0.39 -4.67
CA CYS A 338 -11.02 0.36 -3.65
C CYS A 338 -11.39 1.22 -2.42
N TRP A 339 -11.91 2.42 -2.63
CA TRP A 339 -12.44 3.30 -1.57
C TRP A 339 -13.48 2.59 -0.69
N SER A 340 -14.41 1.86 -1.30
CA SER A 340 -15.47 1.15 -0.58
C SER A 340 -15.02 -0.13 0.12
N TRP A 341 -13.94 -0.77 -0.36
CA TRP A 341 -13.42 -2.03 0.20
C TRP A 341 -12.37 -1.81 1.27
N ASN A 342 -11.68 -0.69 1.25
CA ASN A 342 -10.59 -0.43 2.16
C ASN A 342 -11.00 -0.38 3.65
N PRO A 343 -12.17 0.18 4.05
CA PRO A 343 -12.68 0.04 5.42
C PRO A 343 -12.98 -1.40 5.82
N VAL A 344 -13.39 -2.25 4.86
CA VAL A 344 -13.64 -3.67 5.11
C VAL A 344 -12.33 -4.41 5.39
N LEU A 345 -11.27 -4.10 4.64
CA LEU A 345 -9.95 -4.67 4.88
C LEU A 345 -9.38 -4.24 6.24
N GLN A 346 -9.59 -2.98 6.64
CA GLN A 346 -9.19 -2.49 7.97
C GLN A 346 -9.88 -3.24 9.12
N GLN A 347 -11.14 -3.65 8.95
CA GLN A 347 -11.88 -4.42 9.97
C GLN A 347 -11.31 -5.83 10.22
N LEU A 348 -10.46 -6.33 9.32
CA LEU A 348 -9.79 -7.62 9.49
C LEU A 348 -8.48 -7.53 10.28
N GLU A 349 -8.02 -6.31 10.61
CA GLU A 349 -6.90 -6.14 11.52
C GLU A 349 -7.22 -6.80 12.87
N ASN A 350 -6.30 -7.66 13.32
CA ASN A 350 -6.35 -8.29 14.63
C ASN A 350 -4.91 -8.48 15.13
N PRO A 351 -4.35 -7.47 15.83
CA PRO A 351 -2.97 -7.50 16.27
C PRO A 351 -2.66 -8.64 17.25
N ALA A 352 -3.66 -9.08 18.03
CA ALA A 352 -3.52 -10.22 18.95
C ALA A 352 -3.24 -11.53 18.19
N GLU A 353 -3.80 -11.66 16.98
CA GLU A 353 -3.55 -12.77 16.07
C GLU A 353 -2.44 -12.46 15.04
N LYS A 354 -1.65 -11.40 15.26
CA LYS A 354 -0.58 -10.94 14.35
C LYS A 354 -1.07 -10.64 12.92
N ILE A 355 -2.29 -10.13 12.78
CA ILE A 355 -2.89 -9.69 11.51
C ILE A 355 -2.97 -8.17 11.55
N PHE A 356 -2.39 -7.50 10.54
CA PHE A 356 -2.24 -6.05 10.50
C PHE A 356 -2.76 -5.48 9.19
N TYR A 357 -3.39 -4.31 9.25
CA TYR A 357 -3.65 -3.51 8.07
C TYR A 357 -2.45 -2.60 7.77
N ILE A 358 -2.04 -2.52 6.50
CA ILE A 358 -0.97 -1.65 6.03
C ILE A 358 -1.61 -0.59 5.11
N PRO A 359 -1.50 0.72 5.44
CA PRO A 359 -2.29 1.80 4.84
C PRO A 359 -1.77 2.28 3.47
N ASN A 360 -1.30 1.36 2.62
CA ASN A 360 -0.76 1.65 1.29
C ASN A 360 -1.75 2.45 0.40
N TYR A 361 -3.04 2.14 0.52
CA TYR A 361 -4.12 2.88 -0.15
C TYR A 361 -4.06 4.38 0.14
N TYR A 362 -3.85 4.76 1.40
CA TYR A 362 -3.94 6.16 1.85
C TYR A 362 -2.68 6.97 1.58
N VAL A 363 -1.53 6.31 1.49
CA VAL A 363 -0.23 6.96 1.28
C VAL A 363 0.20 7.01 -0.18
N GLN A 364 -0.61 6.44 -1.08
CA GLN A 364 -0.31 6.44 -2.50
C GLN A 364 -0.30 7.89 -3.01
N PRO A 365 0.75 8.34 -3.72
CA PRO A 365 0.72 9.63 -4.39
C PRO A 365 -0.40 9.68 -5.42
N SER A 366 -1.07 10.83 -5.56
CA SER A 366 -2.25 10.92 -6.43
C SER A 366 -1.88 11.04 -7.91
N ALA A 367 -1.78 12.25 -8.48
CA ALA A 367 -1.37 12.45 -9.87
C ALA A 367 0.05 11.92 -10.13
N GLU A 368 0.92 11.99 -9.11
CA GLU A 368 2.33 11.63 -9.20
C GLU A 368 2.59 10.13 -9.34
N SER A 369 1.60 9.28 -9.03
CA SER A 369 1.70 7.83 -9.21
C SER A 369 1.36 7.35 -10.61
N VAL A 370 0.76 8.19 -11.46
CA VAL A 370 0.43 7.82 -12.83
C VAL A 370 1.73 7.79 -13.65
N PRO A 371 2.05 6.69 -14.38
CA PRO A 371 3.12 6.69 -15.35
C PRO A 371 3.01 7.84 -16.34
N TYR A 372 4.05 8.66 -16.41
CA TYR A 372 4.05 9.87 -17.24
C TYR A 372 5.30 10.02 -18.09
N GLU A 373 5.13 10.69 -19.22
CA GLU A 373 6.17 11.28 -20.05
C GLU A 373 6.14 12.80 -19.91
N ILE A 374 7.24 13.46 -20.28
CA ILE A 374 7.31 14.93 -20.30
C ILE A 374 7.12 15.38 -21.75
N SER A 375 6.04 16.12 -22.01
CA SER A 375 5.72 16.65 -23.34
C SER A 375 6.70 17.76 -23.75
N SER A 376 6.65 18.17 -25.02
CA SER A 376 7.44 19.31 -25.52
C SER A 376 7.10 20.64 -24.84
N SER A 377 5.92 20.76 -24.22
CA SER A 377 5.53 21.93 -23.41
C SER A 377 5.95 21.81 -21.95
N GLY A 378 6.65 20.73 -21.57
CA GLY A 378 7.09 20.47 -20.19
C GLY A 378 6.00 19.90 -19.27
N LEU A 379 4.81 19.60 -19.80
CA LEU A 379 3.73 18.99 -19.02
C LEU A 379 3.94 17.49 -18.89
N ARG A 380 3.58 16.94 -17.73
CA ARG A 380 3.53 15.50 -17.50
C ARG A 380 2.23 14.96 -18.08
N THR A 381 2.34 14.12 -19.10
CA THR A 381 1.22 13.46 -19.77
C THR A 381 1.24 11.96 -19.49
N PRO A 382 0.09 11.29 -19.37
CA PRO A 382 0.04 9.83 -19.24
C PRO A 382 0.88 9.12 -20.30
N ALA A 383 1.72 8.17 -19.88
CA ALA A 383 2.58 7.42 -20.79
C ALA A 383 1.81 6.44 -21.70
N TYR A 384 0.60 6.01 -21.28
CA TYR A 384 -0.29 5.13 -22.03
C TYR A 384 -1.73 5.18 -21.48
N ASP A 385 -2.70 4.75 -22.30
CA ASP A 385 -4.15 4.87 -22.01
C ASP A 385 -4.63 4.12 -20.76
N THR A 386 -3.90 3.08 -20.33
CA THR A 386 -4.20 2.25 -19.16
C THR A 386 -3.28 2.56 -17.96
N SER A 387 -2.60 3.71 -17.97
CA SER A 387 -1.68 4.14 -16.91
C SER A 387 -2.36 4.30 -15.55
N HIS A 388 -3.68 4.49 -15.50
CA HIS A 388 -4.45 4.51 -14.26
C HIS A 388 -4.73 3.13 -13.64
N TYR A 389 -4.28 2.04 -14.26
CA TYR A 389 -4.37 0.67 -13.72
C TYR A 389 -3.04 0.10 -13.20
N HIS A 390 -1.90 0.72 -13.54
CA HIS A 390 -0.57 0.30 -13.11
C HIS A 390 0.26 1.53 -12.75
N PRO A 391 0.68 1.71 -11.49
CA PRO A 391 1.36 2.92 -11.08
C PRO A 391 2.83 2.89 -11.43
N ASN A 392 3.44 4.08 -11.44
CA ASN A 392 4.87 4.24 -11.55
C ASN A 392 5.60 3.96 -10.23
N SER A 393 6.93 4.14 -10.24
CA SER A 393 7.78 3.96 -9.07
C SER A 393 7.38 4.80 -7.86
N ASN A 394 6.83 6.02 -8.01
CA ASN A 394 6.49 6.88 -6.87
C ASN A 394 5.49 6.22 -5.91
N ALA A 395 4.48 5.52 -6.45
CA ALA A 395 3.55 4.75 -5.62
C ALA A 395 4.25 3.58 -4.94
N HIS A 396 5.07 2.84 -5.69
CA HIS A 396 5.80 1.70 -5.14
C HIS A 396 6.76 2.12 -4.02
N TYR A 397 7.34 3.32 -4.06
CA TYR A 397 8.16 3.87 -2.99
C TYR A 397 7.34 4.19 -1.75
N ALA A 398 6.20 4.86 -1.89
CA ALA A 398 5.31 5.14 -0.76
C ALA A 398 4.81 3.85 -0.08
N TRP A 399 4.44 2.84 -0.89
CA TRP A 399 4.04 1.53 -0.37
C TRP A 399 5.21 0.77 0.23
N GLY A 400 6.36 0.78 -0.42
CA GLY A 400 7.57 0.13 0.09
C GLY A 400 7.98 0.68 1.44
N TYR A 401 7.86 2.00 1.64
CA TYR A 401 8.09 2.64 2.94
C TYR A 401 7.09 2.13 3.99
N GLN A 402 5.79 2.08 3.71
CA GLN A 402 4.81 1.56 4.68
C GLN A 402 5.02 0.09 5.02
N ILE A 403 5.38 -0.74 4.04
CA ILE A 403 5.74 -2.14 4.27
C ILE A 403 6.97 -2.23 5.17
N TYR A 404 8.02 -1.46 4.86
CA TYR A 404 9.22 -1.37 5.68
C TYR A 404 8.90 -0.93 7.11
N ALA A 405 8.17 0.16 7.30
CA ALA A 405 7.83 0.69 8.62
C ALA A 405 6.97 -0.28 9.43
N TRP A 406 6.02 -0.96 8.77
CA TRP A 406 5.24 -2.04 9.38
C TRP A 406 6.14 -3.20 9.82
N LEU A 407 7.07 -3.66 8.98
CA LEU A 407 8.02 -4.72 9.33
C LEU A 407 8.87 -4.33 10.54
N LYS A 408 9.33 -3.08 10.62
CA LYS A 408 10.07 -2.60 11.80
C LYS A 408 9.21 -2.67 13.05
N TYR A 409 7.97 -2.19 12.97
CA TYR A 409 7.05 -2.26 14.11
C TYR A 409 6.81 -3.71 14.56
N THR A 410 6.50 -4.62 13.63
CA THR A 410 6.19 -6.01 14.00
C THR A 410 7.40 -6.76 14.55
N LEU A 411 8.62 -6.37 14.18
CA LEU A 411 9.83 -6.89 14.82
C LEU A 411 9.94 -6.53 16.31
N THR A 412 9.18 -5.57 16.83
CA THR A 412 9.10 -5.32 18.30
C THR A 412 8.17 -6.30 19.02
N LEU A 413 7.34 -7.03 18.26
CA LEU A 413 6.31 -7.94 18.78
C LEU A 413 6.75 -9.42 18.80
N ILE A 414 7.98 -9.72 18.39
CA ILE A 414 8.54 -11.07 18.27
C ILE A 414 9.53 -11.37 19.39
#